data_AF-A0A520C6Q1-F1
#
_entry.id   AF-A0A520C6Q1-F1
#
_cell.length_a   1.000
_cell.length_b   1.000
_cell.length_c   1.000
_cell.angle_alpha   90.00
_cell.angle_beta   90.00
_cell.angle_gamma   90.00
#
_symmetry.space_group_name_H-M   'P 1'
#
loop_
_entity.id
_entity.type
_entity.pdbx_description
1 polymer ?
#
loop_
_entity_poly.entity_id
_entity_poly.type
_entity_poly.pdbx_seq_one_letter_code
_entity_poly.pdbx_strand_id
1 'polypeptide(L)' 'EDALSSENWDKVGNCAHKIKPTFSYVGRSDVKDFVQSIEDNARNQIAVEQIPADVERLKALLVEIYTQLEVAKNEIQSK' A
#
# COMPACT_ATOMS: atom_id res chain seq x y z
N GLU A 1 -16.34 -9.99 -3.70
CA GLU A 1 -15.27 -10.47 -4.59
C GLU A 1 -14.08 -9.52 -4.52
N ASP A 2 -12.88 -10.08 -4.36
CA ASP A 2 -11.61 -9.35 -4.28
C ASP A 2 -11.29 -8.72 -5.65
N ALA A 3 -10.93 -7.43 -5.65
CA ALA A 3 -10.65 -6.69 -6.88
C ALA A 3 -9.47 -7.28 -7.65
N LEU A 4 -8.50 -7.84 -6.93
CA LEU A 4 -7.33 -8.51 -7.51
C LEU A 4 -7.71 -9.83 -8.19
N SER A 5 -8.51 -10.68 -7.53
CA SER A 5 -8.91 -11.99 -8.08
C SER A 5 -9.86 -11.89 -9.27
N SER A 6 -10.51 -10.73 -9.44
CA SER A 6 -11.40 -10.42 -10.56
C SER A 6 -10.73 -9.56 -11.63
N GLU A 7 -9.42 -9.31 -11.51
CA GLU A 7 -8.64 -8.45 -12.42
C GLU A 7 -9.29 -7.07 -12.66
N ASN A 8 -9.99 -6.56 -11.64
CA ASN A 8 -10.68 -5.28 -11.72
C ASN A 8 -9.68 -4.14 -11.43
N TRP A 9 -8.87 -3.82 -12.44
CA TRP A 9 -7.77 -2.85 -12.30
C TRP A 9 -8.23 -1.44 -11.94
N ASP A 10 -9.39 -1.01 -12.41
CA ASP A 10 -9.98 0.27 -11.97
C ASP A 10 -10.21 0.28 -10.45
N LYS A 11 -10.81 -0.79 -9.92
CA LYS A 11 -11.04 -0.92 -8.48
C LYS A 11 -9.74 -1.06 -7.69
N VAL A 12 -8.72 -1.75 -8.22
CA VAL A 12 -7.38 -1.81 -7.62
C VAL A 12 -6.76 -0.42 -7.53
N GLY A 13 -6.76 0.34 -8.63
CA GLY A 13 -6.26 1.72 -8.66
C GLY A 13 -7.00 2.64 -7.70
N ASN A 14 -8.33 2.50 -7.60
CA ASN A 14 -9.15 3.24 -6.64
C ASN A 14 -8.82 2.90 -5.18
N CYS A 15 -8.51 1.64 -4.87
CA CYS A 15 -8.04 1.24 -3.54
C CYS A 15 -6.65 1.80 -3.23
N ALA A 16 -5.70 1.69 -4.17
CA ALA A 16 -4.35 2.24 -4.04
C ALA A 16 -4.40 3.76 -3.78
N HIS A 17 -5.21 4.49 -4.54
CA HIS A 17 -5.42 5.92 -4.36
C HIS A 17 -5.89 6.29 -2.96
N LYS A 18 -6.85 5.52 -2.41
CA LYS A 18 -7.43 5.77 -1.08
C LYS A 18 -6.44 5.56 0.06
N ILE A 19 -5.57 4.55 -0.02
CA ILE A 19 -4.61 4.24 1.05
C ILE A 19 -3.31 5.05 0.94
N LYS A 20 -2.91 5.45 -0.27
CA LYS A 20 -1.72 6.26 -0.55
C LYS A 20 -1.49 7.46 0.41
N PRO A 21 -2.48 8.33 0.71
CA PRO A 21 -2.25 9.46 1.61
C PRO A 21 -1.87 9.04 3.04
N THR A 22 -2.33 7.87 3.51
CA THR A 22 -1.98 7.35 4.84
C THR A 22 -0.47 7.26 5.03
N PHE A 23 0.25 6.80 4.02
CA PHE A 23 1.72 6.69 4.06
C PHE A 23 2.43 8.04 4.14
N SER A 24 1.80 9.10 3.62
CA SER A 24 2.31 10.47 3.80
C SER A 24 2.14 10.94 5.25
N TYR A 25 1.00 10.61 5.88
CA TYR A 25 0.75 10.98 7.29
C TYR A 25 1.68 10.29 8.27
N VAL A 26 2.08 9.04 7.99
CA VAL A 26 3.02 8.28 8.84
C VAL A 26 4.49 8.43 8.42
N GLY A 27 4.80 9.35 7.50
CA GLY A 27 6.18 9.64 7.08
C GLY A 27 6.87 8.57 6.24
N ARG A 28 6.11 7.63 5.65
CA ARG A 28 6.62 6.54 4.79
C ARG A 28 6.49 6.90 3.32
N SER A 29 7.27 7.91 2.88
CA SER A 29 7.27 8.35 1.48
C SER A 29 7.69 7.24 0.51
N ASP A 30 8.58 6.34 0.94
CA ASP A 30 8.99 5.14 0.21
C ASP A 30 7.80 4.25 -0.17
N VAL A 31 6.90 4.00 0.80
CA VAL A 31 5.72 3.16 0.59
C VAL A 31 4.64 3.90 -0.17
N LYS A 32 4.50 5.21 0.05
CA LYS A 32 3.60 6.06 -0.74
C LYS A 32 3.94 6.00 -2.23
N ASP A 33 5.22 6.13 -2.60
CA ASP A 33 5.65 6.10 -3.99
C ASP A 33 5.47 4.70 -4.60
N PHE A 34 5.66 3.64 -3.81
CA PHE A 34 5.35 2.28 -4.23
C PHE A 34 3.83 2.04 -4.47
N VAL A 35 2.96 2.57 -3.60
CA VAL A 35 1.51 2.51 -3.82
C VAL A 35 1.08 3.35 -5.03
N GLN A 36 1.75 4.48 -5.28
CA GLN A 36 1.55 5.28 -6.49
C GLN A 36 1.85 4.46 -7.75
N SER A 37 2.94 3.68 -7.78
CA SER A 37 3.22 2.82 -8.94
C SER A 37 2.15 1.75 -9.16
N ILE A 38 1.59 1.17 -8.09
CA ILE A 38 0.46 0.22 -8.21
C ILE A 38 -0.77 0.92 -8.79
N GLU A 39 -1.09 2.13 -8.31
CA GLU A 39 -2.21 2.94 -8.82
C GLU A 39 -2.04 3.25 -10.31
N ASP A 40 -0.86 3.70 -10.71
CA ASP A 40 -0.58 4.09 -12.10
C ASP A 40 -0.58 2.88 -13.03
N ASN A 41 0.02 1.76 -12.61
CA ASN A 41 0.00 0.51 -13.38
C ASN A 41 -1.43 0.00 -13.56
N ALA A 42 -2.25 0.03 -12.51
CA ALA A 42 -3.64 -0.42 -12.57
C ALA A 42 -4.51 0.48 -13.46
N ARG A 43 -4.38 1.81 -13.34
CA ARG A 43 -5.17 2.76 -14.14
C ARG A 43 -4.79 2.77 -15.62
N ASN A 44 -3.50 2.64 -15.92
CA ASN A 44 -3.00 2.65 -17.28
C ASN A 44 -2.91 1.25 -17.90
N GLN A 45 -3.24 0.20 -17.14
CA GLN A 45 -3.13 -1.20 -17.53
C GLN A 45 -1.72 -1.58 -18.02
N ILE A 46 -0.71 -1.12 -17.27
CA ILE A 46 0.71 -1.37 -17.53
C ILE A 46 1.18 -2.45 -16.57
N ALA A 47 1.84 -3.50 -17.10
CA ALA A 47 2.41 -4.59 -16.31
C ALA A 47 1.43 -5.17 -15.27
N VAL A 48 0.16 -5.37 -15.68
CA VAL A 48 -0.92 -5.80 -14.78
C VAL A 48 -0.65 -7.15 -14.13
N GLU A 49 0.15 -7.99 -14.77
CA GLU A 49 0.64 -9.26 -14.25
C GLU A 49 1.51 -9.11 -12.99
N GLN A 50 2.12 -7.94 -12.79
CA GLN A 50 2.98 -7.65 -11.64
C GLN A 50 2.19 -7.10 -10.45
N ILE A 51 1.00 -6.54 -10.68
CA ILE A 51 0.15 -5.91 -9.66
C ILE A 51 -0.15 -6.87 -8.49
N PRO A 52 -0.49 -8.15 -8.68
CA PRO A 52 -0.71 -9.07 -7.56
C PRO A 52 0.52 -9.23 -6.67
N ALA A 53 1.70 -9.39 -7.25
CA ALA A 53 2.94 -9.52 -6.49
C ALA A 53 3.29 -8.22 -5.75
N ASP A 54 3.03 -7.06 -6.37
CA ASP A 54 3.23 -5.76 -5.73
C ASP A 54 2.27 -5.53 -4.56
N VAL A 55 1.02 -5.98 -4.67
CA VAL A 55 0.06 -5.93 -3.55
C VAL A 55 0.48 -6.86 -2.42
N GLU A 56 0.96 -8.07 -2.70
CA GLU A 56 1.50 -8.96 -1.65
C GLU A 56 2.71 -8.34 -0.96
N ARG A 57 3.60 -7.69 -1.73
CA ARG A 57 4.70 -6.92 -1.16
C ARG A 57 4.22 -5.77 -0.28
N LEU A 58 3.16 -5.05 -0.69
CA LEU A 58 2.56 -3.99 0.11
C LEU A 58 2.00 -4.53 1.43
N LYS A 59 1.35 -5.71 1.42
CA LYS A 59 0.86 -6.37 2.64
C LYS A 59 2.01 -6.70 3.60
N ALA A 60 3.13 -7.21 3.09
CA ALA A 60 4.31 -7.46 3.92
C ALA A 60 4.88 -6.18 4.54
N LEU A 61 5.00 -5.10 3.76
CA LEU A 61 5.42 -3.78 4.25
C LEU A 61 4.48 -3.24 5.34
N LEU A 62 3.17 -3.46 5.21
CA LEU A 62 2.19 -3.04 6.22
C LEU A 62 2.43 -3.73 7.57
N VAL A 63 2.77 -5.03 7.59
CA VAL A 63 3.10 -5.75 8.83
C VAL A 63 4.28 -5.07 9.54
N GLU A 64 5.35 -4.75 8.80
CA GLU A 64 6.52 -4.06 9.34
C GLU A 64 6.17 -2.67 9.88
N ILE A 65 5.36 -1.89 9.14
CA ILE A 65 4.91 -0.57 9.57
C ILE A 65 4.09 -0.66 10.87
N TYR A 66 3.18 -1.63 10.98
CA TYR A 66 2.41 -1.82 12.22
C TYR A 66 3.30 -2.16 13.41
N THR A 67 4.31 -3.02 13.22
CA THR A 67 5.29 -3.30 14.28
C THR A 67 6.06 -2.04 14.70
N GLN A 68 6.53 -1.25 13.73
CA GLN A 68 7.24 0.01 14.00
C GLN A 68 6.36 1.02 14.75
N LEU A 69 5.09 1.15 14.37
CA LEU A 69 4.13 2.03 15.03
C LEU A 69 3.85 1.60 16.46
N GLU A 70 3.72 0.30 16.73
CA GLU A 70 3.49 -0.21 18.09
C GLU A 70 4.72 0.03 18.98
N VAL A 71 5.94 -0.16 18.45
CA VAL A 71 7.18 0.18 19.17
C VAL A 71 7.22 1.67 19.50
N ALA A 72 7.02 2.55 18.51
CA ALA A 72 7.05 3.99 18.71
C ALA A 72 5.98 4.47 19.70
N LYS A 73 4.77 3.89 19.66
CA LYS A 73 3.70 4.16 20.62
C LYS A 73 4.10 3.79 22.04
N ASN A 74 4.68 2.61 22.25
CA ASN A 74 5.13 2.17 23.58
C ASN A 74 6.26 3.04 24.13
N GLU A 75 7.19 3.49 23.27
CA GLU A 75 8.24 4.43 23.65
C GLU A 75 7.70 5.79 24.11
N ILE A 76 6.64 6.30 23.45
CA ILE A 76 6.00 7.56 23.83
C ILE A 76 5.21 7.40 25.14
N GLN A 77 4.49 6.29 25.33
CA GLN A 77 3.70 6.03 26.54
C GLN A 77 4.54 5.74 27.79
N SER A 78 5.78 5.27 27.59
CA SER A 78 6.72 4.99 28.69
C SER A 78 7.50 6.22 29.14
N LYS A 79 7.28 7.39 28.52
CA LYS A 79 7.85 8.69 28.90
C LYS A 79 6.81 9.52 29.65
#